data_AF-A0AAX4KTJ5-F1
#
_entry.id   AF-A0AAX4KTJ5-F1
#
_cell.length_a   1.000
_cell.length_b   1.000
_cell.length_c   1.000
_cell.angle_alpha   90.00
_cell.angle_beta   90.00
_cell.angle_gamma   90.00
#
_symmetry.space_group_name_H-M   'P 1'
#
loop_
_entity.id
_entity.type
_entity.pdbx_description
1 polymer ?
#
loop_
_entity_poly.entity_id
_entity_poly.type
_entity_poly.pdbx_seq_one_letter_code
_entity_poly.pdbx_strand_id
1 'polypeptide(L)'
;MFPKLLTILGLASAALLINGEITSKEAMDIVINFLDSYLYPKNAEVAASVNSTLFAEDVKGTVDVSTNFDGRELATEYLFGLFVNLAKDPTEPSPIGNPIGYEIHAAIAHGNTVFVGVKFDFYYGALNQSFPIEIDALFSINDDLQVQEYDLIFRRWAWATDLIVPRLQYANHDECLTFLNGLPLGQFYRLGENNLGCRYLHTPMLSFRPNVHCPHVGPSGGDMCVPRNYTEVVKAKHFPQGFVTTPLEDRSSHKLGLDRNLEAVNLAD
;
A
#
# COMPACT_ATOMS: atom_id res chain seq x y z
N MET A 1 4.60 -90.05 5.65
CA MET A 1 5.40 -89.06 4.91
C MET A 1 4.45 -87.93 4.52
N PHE A 2 4.32 -86.89 5.35
CA PHE A 2 3.40 -85.77 5.13
C PHE A 2 4.22 -84.54 4.73
N PRO A 3 3.98 -83.90 3.57
CA PRO A 3 4.65 -82.64 3.27
C PRO A 3 3.93 -81.51 4.01
N LYS A 4 4.68 -80.77 4.83
CA LYS A 4 4.24 -79.51 5.44
C LYS A 4 4.12 -78.46 4.34
N LEU A 5 2.90 -78.02 4.04
CA LEU A 5 2.66 -76.82 3.26
C LEU A 5 2.85 -75.62 4.20
N LEU A 6 3.92 -74.87 3.98
CA LEU A 6 4.23 -73.65 4.73
C LEU A 6 3.45 -72.49 4.09
N THR A 7 2.27 -72.18 4.61
CA THR A 7 1.50 -71.00 4.20
C THR A 7 2.17 -69.76 4.82
N ILE A 8 2.86 -68.98 4.00
CA ILE A 8 3.36 -67.66 4.37
C ILE A 8 2.13 -66.74 4.42
N LEU A 9 1.64 -66.46 5.64
CA LEU A 9 0.72 -65.35 5.86
C LEU A 9 1.51 -64.06 5.65
N GLY A 10 1.39 -63.47 4.46
CA GLY A 10 1.78 -62.09 4.24
C GLY A 10 0.84 -61.20 5.05
N LEU A 11 1.32 -60.66 6.18
CA LEU A 11 0.71 -59.49 6.81
C LEU A 11 0.91 -58.32 5.86
N ALA A 12 -0.08 -58.09 4.99
CA ALA A 12 -0.29 -56.78 4.42
C ALA A 12 -0.76 -55.87 5.57
N SER A 13 0.17 -55.15 6.18
CA SER A 13 -0.16 -53.99 7.00
C SER A 13 -0.80 -52.96 6.07
N ALA A 14 -2.12 -53.01 5.92
CA ALA A 14 -2.89 -51.86 5.52
C ALA A 14 -2.75 -50.84 6.66
N ALA A 15 -1.78 -49.94 6.52
CA ALA A 15 -1.84 -48.68 7.24
C ALA A 15 -3.11 -47.99 6.78
N LEU A 16 -4.18 -48.09 7.59
CA LEU A 16 -5.28 -47.14 7.49
C LEU A 16 -4.66 -45.77 7.77
N LEU A 17 -4.45 -44.99 6.71
CA LEU A 17 -4.35 -43.54 6.83
C LEU A 17 -5.70 -43.08 7.36
N ILE A 18 -5.80 -42.92 8.67
CA ILE A 18 -6.88 -42.14 9.26
C ILE A 18 -6.50 -40.69 8.93
N ASN A 19 -6.92 -40.19 7.77
CA ASN A 19 -7.00 -38.75 7.57
C ASN A 19 -8.09 -38.28 8.52
N GLY A 20 -7.70 -37.86 9.72
CA GLY A 20 -8.62 -37.25 10.67
C GLY A 20 -9.14 -35.97 10.07
N GLU A 21 -10.46 -35.88 9.89
CA GLU A 21 -11.13 -34.67 9.41
C GLU A 21 -10.83 -33.53 10.39
N ILE A 22 -10.36 -32.38 9.88
CA ILE A 22 -10.00 -31.21 10.71
C ILE A 22 -11.22 -30.77 11.52
N THR A 23 -11.03 -30.60 12.83
CA THR A 23 -12.11 -30.11 13.69
C THR A 23 -12.26 -28.60 13.57
N SER A 24 -13.48 -28.08 13.81
CA SER A 24 -13.74 -26.62 13.88
C SER A 24 -12.81 -25.89 14.86
N LYS A 25 -12.40 -26.57 15.94
CA LYS A 25 -11.47 -25.98 16.92
C LYS A 25 -10.07 -25.83 16.32
N GLU A 26 -9.55 -26.87 15.67
CA GLU A 26 -8.24 -26.81 15.02
C GLU A 26 -8.23 -25.76 13.91
N ALA A 27 -9.26 -25.70 13.07
CA ALA A 27 -9.37 -24.67 12.04
C ALA A 27 -9.37 -23.26 12.65
N MET A 28 -10.09 -23.05 13.75
CA MET A 28 -10.08 -21.77 14.47
C MET A 28 -8.72 -21.44 15.08
N ASP A 29 -8.01 -22.41 15.67
CA ASP A 29 -6.66 -22.23 16.21
C ASP A 29 -5.66 -21.81 15.11
N ILE A 30 -5.79 -22.37 13.90
CA ILE A 30 -4.99 -21.97 12.74
C ILE A 30 -5.29 -20.52 12.33
N VAL A 31 -6.56 -20.13 12.29
CA VAL A 31 -6.94 -18.73 12.00
C VAL A 31 -6.41 -17.77 13.07
N ILE A 32 -6.49 -18.13 14.35
CA ILE A 32 -5.91 -17.29 15.43
C ILE A 32 -4.40 -17.15 15.25
N ASN A 33 -3.68 -18.23 14.94
CA ASN A 33 -2.25 -18.17 14.65
C ASN A 33 -1.93 -17.28 13.43
N PHE A 34 -2.79 -17.30 12.41
CA PHE A 34 -2.70 -16.39 11.27
C PHE A 34 -2.84 -14.92 11.71
N LEU A 35 -3.89 -14.60 12.49
CA LEU A 35 -4.14 -13.25 13.00
C LEU A 35 -2.99 -12.75 13.89
N ASP A 36 -2.44 -13.61 14.75
CA ASP A 36 -1.29 -13.29 15.59
C ASP A 36 -0.03 -13.01 14.77
N SER A 37 0.15 -13.75 13.67
CA SER A 37 1.27 -13.56 12.74
C SER A 37 1.13 -12.27 11.93
N TYR A 38 -0.10 -11.79 11.73
CA TYR A 38 -0.39 -10.56 10.99
C TYR A 38 -0.05 -9.28 11.77
N LEU A 39 0.08 -9.38 13.09
CA LEU A 39 0.47 -8.25 13.94
C LEU A 39 1.96 -7.90 13.79
N TYR A 40 2.29 -6.62 13.92
CA TYR A 40 3.65 -6.13 14.07
C TYR A 40 4.24 -6.56 15.43
N PRO A 41 5.52 -6.99 15.52
CA PRO A 41 6.52 -7.08 14.45
C PRO A 41 6.56 -8.41 13.68
N LYS A 42 5.75 -9.41 14.08
CA LYS A 42 5.77 -10.75 13.47
C LYS A 42 5.50 -10.72 11.98
N ASN A 43 4.63 -9.83 11.52
CA ASN A 43 4.32 -9.68 10.11
C ASN A 43 5.54 -9.38 9.24
N ALA A 44 6.50 -8.60 9.73
CA ALA A 44 7.73 -8.31 9.01
C ALA A 44 8.63 -9.56 8.86
N GLU A 45 8.63 -10.45 9.86
CA GLU A 45 9.35 -11.73 9.81
C GLU A 45 8.69 -12.69 8.81
N VAL A 46 7.36 -12.76 8.81
CA VAL A 46 6.59 -13.57 7.86
C VAL A 46 6.78 -13.06 6.43
N ALA A 47 6.72 -11.74 6.21
CA ALA A 47 6.99 -11.13 4.91
C ALA A 47 8.39 -11.47 4.39
N ALA A 48 9.40 -11.47 5.27
CA ALA A 48 10.77 -11.81 4.92
C ALA A 48 10.96 -13.29 4.53
N SER A 49 10.05 -14.19 4.93
CA SER A 49 10.10 -15.59 4.54
C SER A 49 9.75 -15.83 3.07
N VAL A 50 9.03 -14.89 2.43
CA VAL A 50 8.52 -14.93 1.05
C VAL A 50 7.51 -16.04 0.77
N ASN A 51 7.72 -17.25 1.29
CA ASN A 51 6.86 -18.42 1.12
C ASN A 51 6.43 -18.98 2.48
N SER A 52 5.59 -18.23 3.19
CA SER A 52 5.13 -18.61 4.52
C SER A 52 4.35 -19.92 4.51
N THR A 53 4.69 -20.83 5.41
CA THR A 53 3.97 -22.10 5.60
C THR A 53 2.62 -21.93 6.30
N LEU A 54 2.22 -20.69 6.62
CA LEU A 54 0.84 -20.37 7.01
C LEU A 54 -0.16 -20.69 5.88
N PHE A 55 0.30 -20.66 4.63
CA PHE A 55 -0.52 -20.90 3.45
C PHE A 55 -0.15 -22.21 2.73
N ALA A 56 -1.14 -22.82 2.09
CA ALA A 56 -0.94 -23.85 1.09
C ALA A 56 -0.07 -23.34 -0.07
N GLU A 57 0.64 -24.22 -0.76
CA GLU A 57 1.48 -23.82 -1.90
C GLU A 57 0.62 -23.19 -3.02
N ASP A 58 -0.56 -23.77 -3.25
CA ASP A 58 -1.55 -23.38 -4.24
C ASP A 58 -2.70 -22.54 -3.68
N VAL A 59 -2.48 -21.85 -2.55
CA VAL A 59 -3.47 -21.01 -1.89
C VAL A 59 -4.17 -20.04 -2.85
N LYS A 60 -5.47 -19.84 -2.65
CA LYS A 60 -6.29 -18.88 -3.40
C LYS A 60 -6.86 -17.83 -2.47
N GLY A 61 -6.58 -16.58 -2.78
CA GLY A 61 -6.95 -15.44 -1.95
C GLY A 61 -7.69 -14.37 -2.70
N THR A 62 -8.65 -13.70 -2.06
CA THR A 62 -9.18 -12.42 -2.54
C THR A 62 -9.19 -11.36 -1.45
N VAL A 63 -9.03 -10.11 -1.87
CA VAL A 63 -9.20 -8.93 -1.00
C VAL A 63 -10.08 -7.93 -1.73
N ASP A 64 -11.25 -7.62 -1.16
CA ASP A 64 -12.31 -6.85 -1.81
C ASP A 64 -11.87 -5.46 -2.31
N VAL A 65 -11.00 -4.79 -1.57
CA VAL A 65 -10.45 -3.46 -1.89
C VAL A 65 -9.23 -3.50 -2.82
N SER A 66 -8.80 -4.68 -3.26
CA SER A 66 -7.61 -4.87 -4.09
C SER A 66 -7.84 -5.87 -5.23
N THR A 67 -7.30 -7.08 -5.12
CA THR A 67 -7.27 -8.07 -6.20
C THR A 67 -7.21 -9.50 -5.66
N ASN A 68 -7.03 -10.46 -6.56
CA ASN A 68 -6.87 -11.87 -6.25
C ASN A 68 -5.39 -12.23 -6.12
N PHE A 69 -5.08 -13.15 -5.20
CA PHE A 69 -3.74 -13.61 -4.90
C PHE A 69 -3.67 -15.12 -5.13
N ASP A 70 -2.90 -15.51 -6.14
CA ASP A 70 -2.74 -16.91 -6.53
C ASP A 70 -1.36 -17.41 -6.10
N GLY A 71 -1.33 -18.35 -5.16
CA GLY A 71 -0.10 -18.99 -4.69
C GLY A 71 0.55 -18.31 -3.47
N ARG A 72 1.36 -19.10 -2.78
CA ARG A 72 1.93 -18.78 -1.47
C ARG A 72 2.80 -17.51 -1.46
N GLU A 73 3.59 -17.29 -2.50
CA GLU A 73 4.49 -16.15 -2.60
C GLU A 73 3.72 -14.83 -2.57
N LEU A 74 2.74 -14.68 -3.46
CA LEU A 74 1.92 -13.49 -3.55
C LEU A 74 1.08 -13.27 -2.29
N ALA A 75 0.50 -14.34 -1.73
CA ALA A 75 -0.27 -14.24 -0.48
C ALA A 75 0.62 -13.75 0.68
N THR A 76 1.85 -14.25 0.80
CA THR A 76 2.80 -13.84 1.84
C THR A 76 3.27 -12.39 1.63
N GLU A 77 3.70 -12.04 0.42
CA GLU A 77 4.22 -10.71 0.10
C GLU A 77 3.16 -9.63 0.30
N TYR A 78 1.94 -9.83 -0.22
CA TYR A 78 0.94 -8.76 -0.18
C TYR A 78 0.22 -8.66 1.16
N LEU A 79 -0.06 -9.77 1.86
CA LEU A 79 -0.73 -9.66 3.15
C LEU A 79 0.22 -9.17 4.24
N PHE A 80 1.49 -9.56 4.22
CA PHE A 80 2.42 -9.21 5.30
C PHE A 80 3.43 -8.12 4.90
N GLY A 81 3.74 -7.99 3.61
CA GLY A 81 4.76 -7.06 3.11
C GLY A 81 4.32 -5.60 3.03
N LEU A 82 3.01 -5.31 3.03
CA LEU A 82 2.47 -3.93 3.03
C LEU A 82 2.98 -3.09 4.22
N PHE A 83 3.46 -3.73 5.28
CA PHE A 83 3.94 -3.10 6.52
C PHE A 83 5.47 -2.96 6.60
N VAL A 84 6.23 -3.55 5.68
CA VAL A 84 7.70 -3.65 5.81
C VAL A 84 8.39 -2.29 5.81
N ASN A 85 7.86 -1.31 5.08
CA ASN A 85 8.40 0.04 5.11
C ASN A 85 8.09 0.74 6.45
N LEU A 86 6.87 0.56 6.98
CA LEU A 86 6.49 1.07 8.30
C LEU A 86 7.25 0.40 9.45
N ALA A 87 7.73 -0.83 9.27
CA ALA A 87 8.62 -1.49 10.20
C ALA A 87 10.02 -0.84 10.24
N LYS A 88 10.47 -0.25 9.12
CA LYS A 88 11.77 0.42 9.00
C LYS A 88 11.70 1.89 9.42
N ASP A 89 10.64 2.57 8.99
CA ASP A 89 10.33 3.95 9.35
C ASP A 89 8.87 4.04 9.85
N PRO A 90 8.66 3.95 11.18
CA PRO A 90 7.32 4.07 11.77
C PRO A 90 6.65 5.42 11.51
N THR A 91 7.42 6.44 11.12
CA THR A 91 6.90 7.79 10.85
C THR A 91 6.61 8.05 9.37
N GLU A 92 6.85 7.08 8.48
CA GLU A 92 6.52 7.19 7.07
C GLU A 92 5.01 7.42 6.88
N PRO A 93 4.58 8.49 6.16
CA PRO A 93 3.18 8.73 5.86
C PRO A 93 2.62 7.66 4.92
N SER A 94 2.03 6.61 5.48
CA SER A 94 1.41 5.50 4.75
C SER A 94 -0.12 5.54 4.84
N PRO A 95 -0.85 5.22 3.76
CA PRO A 95 -2.30 5.07 3.80
C PRO A 95 -2.77 3.86 4.63
N ILE A 96 -1.85 2.97 4.99
CA ILE A 96 -2.09 1.77 5.80
C ILE A 96 -1.20 1.87 7.03
N GLY A 97 -1.74 1.64 8.23
CA GLY A 97 -0.97 1.62 9.48
C GLY A 97 -0.33 0.26 9.79
N ASN A 98 0.38 0.13 10.90
CA ASN A 98 0.82 -1.17 11.42
C ASN A 98 -0.28 -1.79 12.28
N PRO A 99 -0.73 -3.03 12.03
CA PRO A 99 -1.63 -3.73 12.94
C PRO A 99 -0.87 -4.08 14.24
N ILE A 100 -1.31 -3.55 15.38
CA ILE A 100 -0.64 -3.73 16.68
C ILE A 100 -1.46 -4.56 17.69
N GLY A 101 -2.72 -4.83 17.35
CA GLY A 101 -3.63 -5.61 18.16
C GLY A 101 -4.92 -5.88 17.39
N TYR A 102 -5.71 -6.82 17.90
CA TYR A 102 -7.03 -7.11 17.34
C TYR A 102 -8.00 -7.65 18.39
N GLU A 103 -9.29 -7.55 18.07
CA GLU A 103 -10.38 -8.20 18.78
C GLU A 103 -11.27 -8.95 17.78
N ILE A 104 -11.55 -10.23 18.04
CA ILE A 104 -12.54 -11.00 17.29
C ILE A 104 -13.93 -10.67 17.85
N HIS A 105 -14.79 -10.06 17.05
CA HIS A 105 -16.15 -9.71 17.49
C HIS A 105 -17.24 -10.67 16.98
N ALA A 106 -16.92 -11.51 15.99
CA ALA A 106 -17.79 -12.54 15.48
C ALA A 106 -16.94 -13.71 14.94
N ALA A 107 -17.37 -14.95 15.17
CA ALA A 107 -16.72 -16.12 14.62
C ALA A 107 -17.71 -17.27 14.42
N ILE A 108 -17.55 -17.99 13.32
CA ILE A 108 -18.25 -19.25 13.01
C ILE A 108 -17.20 -20.21 12.45
N ALA A 109 -17.09 -21.40 13.03
CA ALA A 109 -16.20 -22.44 12.53
C ALA A 109 -16.98 -23.75 12.32
N HIS A 110 -16.88 -24.31 11.12
CA HIS A 110 -17.56 -25.55 10.76
C HIS A 110 -16.62 -26.42 9.92
N GLY A 111 -16.18 -27.55 10.49
CA GLY A 111 -15.17 -28.41 9.89
C GLY A 111 -13.88 -27.62 9.67
N ASN A 112 -13.43 -27.56 8.43
CA ASN A 112 -12.21 -26.85 8.04
C ASN A 112 -12.44 -25.38 7.62
N THR A 113 -13.67 -24.87 7.70
CA THR A 113 -14.02 -23.52 7.25
C THR A 113 -14.27 -22.59 8.44
N VAL A 114 -13.72 -21.37 8.38
CA VAL A 114 -13.85 -20.35 9.42
C VAL A 114 -14.30 -19.03 8.81
N PHE A 115 -15.31 -18.43 9.41
CA PHE A 115 -15.79 -17.07 9.14
C PHE A 115 -15.46 -16.25 10.39
N VAL A 116 -14.74 -15.15 10.27
CA VAL A 116 -14.37 -14.32 11.42
C VAL A 116 -14.49 -12.84 11.10
N GLY A 117 -15.11 -12.07 12.00
CA GLY A 117 -15.11 -10.61 11.97
C GLY A 117 -14.11 -10.08 12.98
N VAL A 118 -13.10 -9.35 12.50
CA VAL A 118 -11.96 -8.91 13.30
C VAL A 118 -11.84 -7.39 13.24
N LYS A 119 -11.73 -6.75 14.41
CA LYS A 119 -11.37 -5.34 14.53
C LYS A 119 -9.90 -5.25 14.88
N PHE A 120 -9.10 -4.77 13.96
CA PHE A 120 -7.68 -4.51 14.17
C PHE A 120 -7.46 -3.07 14.59
N ASP A 121 -6.53 -2.88 15.53
CA ASP A 121 -5.98 -1.56 15.84
C ASP A 121 -4.77 -1.30 14.93
N PHE A 122 -4.95 -0.44 13.93
CA PHE A 122 -3.89 -0.01 13.05
C PHE A 122 -3.25 1.28 13.59
N TYR A 123 -1.98 1.20 13.98
CA TYR A 123 -1.19 2.34 14.46
C TYR A 123 -0.49 3.06 13.31
N TYR A 124 -0.70 4.37 13.23
CA TYR A 124 -0.08 5.26 12.26
C TYR A 124 0.94 6.13 12.99
N GLY A 125 2.23 5.78 12.91
CA GLY A 125 3.26 6.52 13.64
C GLY A 125 3.44 7.95 13.14
N ALA A 126 3.18 8.22 11.86
CA ALA A 126 3.12 9.59 11.30
C ALA A 126 2.08 10.49 12.02
N LEU A 127 1.01 9.89 12.56
CA LEU A 127 -0.05 10.58 13.29
C LEU A 127 0.05 10.40 14.82
N ASN A 128 0.94 9.51 15.25
CA ASN A 128 0.99 8.98 16.62
C ASN A 128 -0.40 8.58 17.15
N GLN A 129 -1.20 7.91 16.32
CA GLN A 129 -2.59 7.56 16.62
C GLN A 129 -2.94 6.19 16.03
N SER A 130 -3.78 5.43 16.73
CA SER A 130 -4.40 4.21 16.22
C SER A 130 -5.82 4.45 15.71
N PHE A 131 -6.19 3.71 14.67
CA PHE A 131 -7.54 3.67 14.13
C PHE A 131 -8.04 2.23 14.06
N PRO A 132 -9.28 1.95 14.50
CA PRO A 132 -9.87 0.63 14.36
C PRO A 132 -10.28 0.40 12.90
N ILE A 133 -9.87 -0.73 12.34
CA ILE A 133 -10.26 -1.20 11.00
C ILE A 133 -10.89 -2.58 11.15
N GLU A 134 -12.10 -2.75 10.63
CA GLU A 134 -12.83 -4.02 10.68
C GLU A 134 -12.65 -4.78 9.37
N ILE A 135 -12.25 -6.05 9.48
CA ILE A 135 -12.05 -6.97 8.37
C ILE A 135 -12.87 -8.23 8.66
N ASP A 136 -13.82 -8.52 7.77
CA ASP A 136 -14.49 -9.83 7.74
C ASP A 136 -13.62 -10.76 6.89
N ALA A 137 -13.29 -11.94 7.43
CA ALA A 137 -12.41 -12.89 6.78
C ALA A 137 -13.06 -14.27 6.70
N LEU A 138 -12.92 -14.89 5.53
CA LEU A 138 -13.25 -16.26 5.26
C LEU A 138 -11.98 -17.07 5.08
N PHE A 139 -11.90 -18.23 5.71
CA PHE A 139 -10.77 -19.14 5.56
C PHE A 139 -11.26 -20.57 5.33
N SER A 140 -10.59 -21.27 4.43
CA SER A 140 -10.62 -22.73 4.32
C SER A 140 -9.24 -23.29 4.67
N ILE A 141 -9.19 -24.30 5.51
CA ILE A 141 -7.96 -24.94 5.99
C ILE A 141 -7.81 -26.32 5.33
N ASN A 142 -6.62 -26.65 4.83
CA ASN A 142 -6.33 -27.98 4.28
C ASN A 142 -5.83 -28.96 5.34
N ASP A 143 -5.74 -30.24 4.98
CA ASP A 143 -5.32 -31.34 5.88
C ASP A 143 -3.89 -31.17 6.44
N ASP A 144 -3.07 -30.33 5.80
CA ASP A 144 -1.72 -29.97 6.27
C ASP A 144 -1.74 -28.81 7.29
N LEU A 145 -2.92 -28.40 7.75
CA LEU A 145 -3.17 -27.30 8.68
C LEU A 145 -2.70 -25.93 8.16
N GLN A 146 -2.88 -25.71 6.86
CA GLN A 146 -2.53 -24.48 6.17
C GLN A 146 -3.77 -23.79 5.62
N VAL A 147 -3.72 -22.47 5.48
CA VAL A 147 -4.75 -21.70 4.79
C VAL A 147 -4.72 -22.06 3.29
N GLN A 148 -5.79 -22.69 2.81
CA GLN A 148 -5.97 -23.12 1.42
C GLN A 148 -6.70 -22.07 0.59
N GLU A 149 -7.73 -21.46 1.18
CA GLU A 149 -8.50 -20.40 0.54
C GLU A 149 -8.79 -19.29 1.55
N TYR A 150 -8.84 -18.04 1.09
CA TYR A 150 -9.30 -16.94 1.90
C TYR A 150 -10.01 -15.84 1.11
N ASP A 151 -10.98 -15.19 1.74
CA ASP A 151 -11.60 -13.96 1.25
C ASP A 151 -11.56 -12.91 2.37
N LEU A 152 -10.95 -11.75 2.12
CA LEU A 152 -10.89 -10.64 3.08
C LEU A 152 -11.74 -9.47 2.59
N ILE A 153 -12.59 -8.96 3.48
CA ILE A 153 -13.54 -7.89 3.19
C ILE A 153 -13.31 -6.75 4.18
N PHE A 154 -12.81 -5.61 3.69
CA PHE A 154 -12.59 -4.43 4.53
C PHE A 154 -13.88 -3.65 4.72
N ARG A 155 -14.42 -3.68 5.94
CA ARG A 155 -15.68 -3.03 6.26
C ARG A 155 -15.48 -1.52 6.35
N ARG A 156 -16.25 -0.79 5.55
CA ARG A 156 -16.24 0.69 5.50
C ARG A 156 -14.86 1.28 5.17
N TRP A 157 -14.04 0.55 4.40
CA TRP A 157 -12.69 0.99 4.04
C TRP A 157 -12.63 2.39 3.46
N ALA A 158 -13.51 2.70 2.49
CA ALA A 158 -13.58 4.02 1.86
C ALA A 158 -13.73 5.15 2.91
N TRP A 159 -14.60 4.96 3.90
CA TRP A 159 -14.79 5.94 4.97
C TRP A 159 -13.56 6.02 5.89
N ALA A 160 -12.93 4.89 6.23
CA ALA A 160 -11.68 4.92 7.00
C ALA A 160 -10.60 5.72 6.27
N THR A 161 -10.43 5.51 4.96
CA THR A 161 -9.45 6.26 4.15
C THR A 161 -9.80 7.74 4.01
N ASP A 162 -11.08 8.10 3.91
CA ASP A 162 -11.54 9.51 3.88
C ASP A 162 -11.21 10.26 5.18
N LEU A 163 -11.10 9.54 6.30
CA LEU A 163 -10.73 10.09 7.60
C LEU A 163 -9.21 10.15 7.81
N ILE A 164 -8.49 9.08 7.45
CA ILE A 164 -7.08 8.87 7.80
C ILE A 164 -6.15 9.56 6.82
N VAL A 165 -6.35 9.35 5.51
CA VAL A 165 -5.41 9.82 4.47
C VAL A 165 -5.23 11.34 4.50
N PRO A 166 -6.29 12.16 4.67
CA PRO A 166 -6.11 13.61 4.81
C PRO A 166 -5.25 14.00 6.01
N ARG A 167 -5.32 13.25 7.13
CA ARG A 167 -4.54 13.57 8.34
C ARG A 167 -3.04 13.38 8.14
N LEU A 168 -2.64 12.59 7.15
CA LEU A 168 -1.23 12.37 6.81
C LEU A 168 -0.55 13.61 6.17
N GLN A 169 -1.33 14.62 5.78
CA GLN A 169 -0.83 15.87 5.18
C GLN A 169 -1.38 17.14 5.85
N TYR A 170 -2.52 17.04 6.53
CA TYR A 170 -3.25 18.14 7.18
C TYR A 170 -3.55 17.76 8.63
N ALA A 171 -3.81 18.70 9.55
CA ALA A 171 -4.11 18.31 10.93
C ALA A 171 -5.44 17.55 11.05
N ASN A 172 -6.39 17.81 10.15
CA ASN A 172 -7.69 17.13 10.08
C ASN A 172 -8.36 17.28 8.70
N HIS A 173 -9.49 16.60 8.51
CA HIS A 173 -10.26 16.61 7.26
C HIS A 173 -10.79 18.01 6.91
N ASP A 174 -11.25 18.78 7.89
CA ASP A 174 -11.79 20.13 7.65
C ASP A 174 -10.71 21.09 7.15
N GLU A 175 -9.49 21.01 7.68
CA GLU A 175 -8.35 21.78 7.19
C GLU A 175 -7.96 21.36 5.77
N CYS A 176 -7.96 20.06 5.47
CA CYS A 176 -7.73 19.54 4.11
C CYS A 176 -8.75 20.13 3.12
N LEU A 177 -10.05 20.03 3.43
CA LEU A 177 -11.08 20.56 2.55
C LEU A 177 -11.04 22.08 2.46
N THR A 178 -10.74 22.78 3.56
CA THR A 178 -10.58 24.24 3.54
C THR A 178 -9.44 24.65 2.62
N PHE A 179 -8.29 23.98 2.71
CA PHE A 179 -7.15 24.24 1.85
C PHE A 179 -7.47 23.94 0.38
N LEU A 180 -7.97 22.73 0.07
CA LEU A 180 -8.26 22.32 -1.30
C LEU A 180 -9.34 23.19 -1.96
N ASN A 181 -10.41 23.53 -1.22
CA ASN A 181 -11.45 24.42 -1.74
C ASN A 181 -10.98 25.88 -1.89
N GLY A 182 -9.92 26.28 -1.19
CA GLY A 182 -9.27 27.58 -1.37
C GLY A 182 -8.39 27.67 -2.61
N LEU A 183 -8.07 26.55 -3.25
CA LEU A 183 -7.25 26.54 -4.46
C LEU A 183 -8.11 26.75 -5.72
N PRO A 184 -7.58 27.46 -6.74
CA PRO A 184 -8.23 27.48 -8.04
C PRO A 184 -8.24 26.06 -8.63
N LEU A 185 -9.29 25.72 -9.38
CA LEU A 185 -9.35 24.45 -10.11
C LEU A 185 -8.15 24.29 -11.07
N GLY A 186 -7.76 25.40 -11.72
CA GLY A 186 -6.73 25.42 -12.75
C GLY A 186 -7.30 25.08 -14.13
N GLN A 187 -6.56 25.47 -15.16
CA GLN A 187 -6.82 25.08 -16.55
C GLN A 187 -5.86 23.95 -16.93
N PHE A 188 -6.22 23.09 -17.87
CA PHE A 188 -5.38 21.95 -18.30
C PHE A 188 -3.99 22.36 -18.81
N TYR A 189 -3.83 23.59 -19.31
CA TYR A 189 -2.53 24.12 -19.73
C TYR A 189 -1.75 24.82 -18.60
N ARG A 190 -2.26 24.82 -17.37
CA ARG A 190 -1.63 25.40 -16.16
C ARG A 190 -1.38 24.36 -15.08
N LEU A 191 -1.18 23.09 -15.44
CA LEU A 191 -0.94 21.97 -14.50
C LEU A 191 0.43 22.03 -13.79
N GLY A 192 1.25 23.03 -14.08
CA GLY A 192 2.51 23.27 -13.37
C GLY A 192 2.41 24.32 -12.25
N GLU A 193 1.21 24.76 -11.87
CA GLU A 193 1.02 25.85 -10.89
C GLU A 193 0.28 25.36 -9.63
N ASN A 194 0.17 26.22 -8.61
CA ASN A 194 -0.60 25.91 -7.41
C ASN A 194 -2.12 25.95 -7.66
N ASN A 195 -2.66 24.83 -8.16
CA ASN A 195 -4.07 24.61 -8.41
C ASN A 195 -4.45 23.12 -8.22
N LEU A 196 -5.75 22.83 -8.19
CA LEU A 196 -6.27 21.46 -8.01
C LEU A 196 -5.86 20.54 -9.17
N GLY A 197 -5.80 21.06 -10.39
CA GLY A 197 -5.35 20.30 -11.56
C GLY A 197 -3.92 19.75 -11.42
N CYS A 198 -2.96 20.56 -10.95
CA CYS A 198 -1.59 20.12 -10.69
C CYS A 198 -1.57 18.97 -9.67
N ARG A 199 -2.33 19.09 -8.58
CA ARG A 199 -2.37 18.08 -7.51
C ARG A 199 -2.98 16.77 -8.02
N TYR A 200 -4.06 16.86 -8.79
CA TYR A 200 -4.67 15.70 -9.44
C TYR A 200 -3.69 15.00 -10.39
N LEU A 201 -2.91 15.76 -11.18
CA LEU A 201 -1.87 15.20 -12.05
C LEU A 201 -0.81 14.39 -11.28
N HIS A 202 -0.49 14.80 -10.05
CA HIS A 202 0.49 14.11 -9.21
C HIS A 202 -0.08 12.94 -8.40
N THR A 203 -1.40 12.83 -8.23
CA THR A 203 -2.03 11.73 -7.46
C THR A 203 -1.65 10.33 -7.95
N PRO A 204 -1.62 10.02 -9.27
CA PRO A 204 -1.23 8.69 -9.74
C PRO A 204 0.22 8.31 -9.44
N MET A 205 1.10 9.28 -9.16
CA MET A 205 2.52 9.07 -8.89
C MET A 205 2.81 8.75 -7.41
N LEU A 206 1.81 8.93 -6.53
CA LEU A 206 1.94 8.69 -5.09
C LEU A 206 2.29 7.24 -4.77
N SER A 207 1.72 6.28 -5.52
CA SER A 207 2.02 4.85 -5.36
C SER A 207 3.43 4.46 -5.80
N PHE A 208 4.08 5.27 -6.64
CA PHE A 208 5.40 4.95 -7.20
C PHE A 208 6.55 5.54 -6.38
N ARG A 209 6.43 6.80 -5.96
CA ARG A 209 7.45 7.51 -5.17
C ARG A 209 6.81 8.46 -4.15
N PRO A 210 6.25 7.93 -3.04
CA PRO A 210 5.49 8.72 -2.07
C PRO A 210 6.31 9.85 -1.44
N ASN A 211 7.58 9.58 -1.08
CA ASN A 211 8.48 10.57 -0.47
C ASN A 211 8.76 11.80 -1.35
N VAL A 212 8.56 11.70 -2.66
CA VAL A 212 8.69 12.82 -3.59
C VAL A 212 7.34 13.47 -3.85
N HIS A 213 6.29 12.66 -4.08
CA HIS A 213 5.03 13.16 -4.61
C HIS A 213 3.99 13.57 -3.54
N CYS A 214 4.08 13.04 -2.31
CA CYS A 214 3.21 13.47 -1.20
C CYS A 214 3.34 14.98 -0.94
N PRO A 215 4.56 15.56 -0.84
CA PRO A 215 4.72 17.01 -0.75
C PRO A 215 4.04 17.80 -1.89
N HIS A 216 4.04 17.26 -3.12
CA HIS A 216 3.45 17.94 -4.28
C HIS A 216 1.92 18.11 -4.13
N VAL A 217 1.24 17.13 -3.55
CA VAL A 217 -0.22 17.14 -3.38
C VAL A 217 -0.68 17.77 -2.05
N GLY A 218 0.23 17.95 -1.08
CA GLY A 218 -0.03 18.61 0.21
C GLY A 218 0.20 20.13 0.25
N PRO A 219 -0.01 20.80 1.40
CA PRO A 219 0.00 22.26 1.53
C PRO A 219 1.22 22.98 0.95
N SER A 220 2.41 22.38 1.10
CA SER A 220 3.66 22.98 0.62
C SER A 220 3.78 23.01 -0.91
N GLY A 221 3.05 22.12 -1.60
CA GLY A 221 3.17 21.92 -3.04
C GLY A 221 4.50 21.30 -3.47
N GLY A 222 5.39 21.01 -2.51
CA GLY A 222 6.66 20.30 -2.70
C GLY A 222 7.45 20.74 -3.92
N ASP A 223 7.55 22.05 -4.17
CA ASP A 223 8.17 22.70 -5.34
C ASP A 223 7.50 22.50 -6.73
N MET A 224 6.61 21.53 -6.86
CA MET A 224 5.87 21.27 -8.09
C MET A 224 4.60 22.11 -8.18
N CYS A 225 3.66 21.93 -7.26
CA CYS A 225 2.37 22.60 -7.24
C CYS A 225 2.42 23.88 -6.41
N VAL A 226 3.31 24.79 -6.80
CA VAL A 226 3.56 26.07 -6.13
C VAL A 226 3.16 27.26 -7.02
N PRO A 227 2.86 28.45 -6.44
CA PRO A 227 2.64 29.64 -7.24
C PRO A 227 3.88 29.94 -8.09
N ARG A 228 3.68 30.27 -9.37
CA ARG A 228 4.78 30.61 -10.28
C ARG A 228 4.61 32.01 -10.85
N ASN A 229 5.72 32.74 -10.95
CA ASN A 229 5.76 34.00 -11.67
C ASN A 229 6.13 33.76 -13.14
N TYR A 230 5.31 34.26 -14.06
CA TYR A 230 5.54 34.09 -15.51
C TYR A 230 6.93 34.58 -15.94
N THR A 231 7.31 35.79 -15.53
CA THR A 231 8.57 36.43 -15.92
C THR A 231 9.79 35.64 -15.43
N GLU A 232 9.71 35.08 -14.22
CA GLU A 232 10.77 34.22 -13.69
C GLU A 232 10.87 32.91 -14.45
N VAL A 233 9.74 32.24 -14.70
CA VAL A 233 9.70 30.95 -15.41
C VAL A 233 10.28 31.07 -16.81
N VAL A 234 9.95 32.13 -17.57
CA VAL A 234 10.45 32.29 -18.94
C VAL A 234 11.90 32.73 -19.02
N LYS A 235 12.41 33.42 -17.99
CA LYS A 235 13.83 33.84 -17.91
C LYS A 235 14.72 32.80 -17.27
N ALA A 236 14.14 31.81 -16.57
CA ALA A 236 14.88 30.75 -15.93
C ALA A 236 15.61 29.87 -16.96
N LYS A 237 16.87 29.55 -16.65
CA LYS A 237 17.73 28.70 -17.48
C LYS A 237 17.42 27.22 -17.20
N HIS A 238 16.30 26.73 -17.73
CA HIS A 238 15.88 25.32 -17.55
C HIS A 238 16.83 24.31 -18.20
N PHE A 239 17.54 24.74 -19.24
CA PHE A 239 18.50 23.92 -19.97
C PHE A 239 19.91 24.49 -19.77
N PRO A 240 20.64 24.05 -18.73
CA PRO A 240 22.00 24.50 -18.48
C PRO A 240 22.96 24.13 -19.62
N GLN A 241 22.62 23.07 -20.37
CA GLN A 241 23.27 22.66 -21.61
C GLN A 241 22.28 22.79 -22.77
N GLY A 242 22.73 23.36 -23.89
CA GLY A 242 21.90 23.48 -25.09
C GLY A 242 21.70 22.12 -25.75
N PHE A 243 20.51 21.88 -26.31
CA PHE A 243 20.18 20.63 -27.00
C PHE A 243 21.08 20.33 -28.21
N VAL A 244 21.75 21.35 -28.76
CA VAL A 244 22.54 21.27 -30.00
C VAL A 244 24.04 21.52 -29.77
N THR A 245 24.45 22.09 -28.63
CA THR A 245 25.87 22.43 -28.37
C THR A 245 26.23 22.26 -26.90
N THR A 246 27.41 21.69 -26.63
CA THR A 246 28.04 21.67 -25.29
C THR A 246 28.17 23.08 -24.71
N PRO A 247 28.11 23.25 -23.37
CA PRO A 247 28.08 24.56 -22.75
C PRO A 247 29.29 25.38 -23.16
N LEU A 248 29.06 26.58 -23.72
CA LEU A 248 30.09 27.58 -23.86
C LEU A 248 30.52 27.97 -22.44
N GLU A 249 31.72 27.60 -22.07
CA GLU A 249 32.42 28.22 -20.94
C GLU A 249 32.32 29.74 -21.07
N ASP A 250 32.03 30.38 -19.93
CA ASP A 250 32.01 31.81 -19.68
C ASP A 250 32.58 32.68 -20.82
N ARG A 251 31.70 33.13 -21.71
CA ARG A 251 31.98 34.28 -22.59
C ARG A 251 31.23 35.49 -22.09
N SER A 252 31.60 35.97 -20.91
CA SER A 252 31.24 37.27 -20.32
C SER A 252 31.67 38.50 -21.14
N SER A 253 31.75 38.44 -22.47
CA SER A 253 32.19 39.59 -23.28
C SER A 253 31.55 39.78 -24.66
N HIS A 254 30.65 38.90 -25.13
CA HIS A 254 29.91 39.18 -26.35
C HIS A 254 28.51 39.69 -26.06
N LYS A 255 28.43 41.02 -25.87
CA LYS A 255 27.20 41.77 -26.19
C LYS A 255 26.80 41.38 -27.61
N LEU A 256 25.74 40.59 -27.76
CA LEU A 256 25.00 40.54 -29.01
C LEU A 256 24.48 41.95 -29.23
N GLY A 257 25.13 42.69 -30.12
CA GLY A 257 24.81 44.06 -30.50
C GLY A 257 23.42 44.14 -31.13
N LEU A 258 22.40 44.13 -30.29
CA LEU A 258 21.05 44.57 -30.59
C LEU A 258 20.78 45.83 -29.74
N ASP A 259 21.67 46.82 -29.87
CA ASP A 259 21.28 48.21 -29.66
C ASP A 259 20.35 48.58 -30.82
N ARG A 260 19.08 48.22 -30.71
CA ARG A 260 18.02 48.93 -31.42
C ARG A 260 17.33 49.83 -30.41
N ASN A 261 17.60 51.12 -30.58
CA ASN A 261 16.87 52.23 -29.99
C ASN A 261 15.36 51.93 -29.97
N LEU A 262 14.83 51.57 -28.80
CA LEU A 262 13.42 51.70 -28.49
C LEU A 262 13.26 53.11 -27.92
N GLU A 263 13.02 54.07 -28.81
CA GLU A 263 12.45 55.34 -28.39
C GLU A 263 11.13 55.06 -27.66
N ALA A 264 10.98 55.70 -26.51
CA ALA A 264 9.80 55.61 -25.66
C ALA A 264 8.55 56.03 -26.44
N VAL A 265 7.66 55.06 -26.70
CA VAL A 265 6.27 55.38 -27.03
C VAL A 265 5.59 55.73 -25.72
N ASN A 266 5.49 57.04 -25.45
CA ASN A 266 4.59 57.60 -24.46
C ASN A 266 3.15 57.27 -24.89
N LEU A 267 2.44 56.48 -24.09
CA LEU A 267 0.98 56.35 -24.19
C LEU A 267 0.37 57.33 -23.20
N ALA A 268 0.06 58.52 -23.70
CA ALA A 268 -0.96 59.39 -23.13
C ALA A 268 -2.14 59.37 -24.11
N ASP A 269 -3.25 58.80 -23.66
CA ASP A 269 -4.64 59.25 -23.83
C ASP A 269 -5.58 58.27 -23.10
#